data_AF-A0A091Q834-F1
#
_entry.id   AF-A0A091Q834-F1
#
_cell.length_a   1.000
_cell.length_b   1.000
_cell.length_c   1.000
_cell.angle_alpha   90.00
_cell.angle_beta   90.00
_cell.angle_gamma   90.00
#
_symmetry.space_group_name_H-M   'P 1'
#
loop_
_entity.id
_entity.type
_entity.pdbx_description
1 polymer ?
#
loop_
_entity_poly.entity_id
_entity_poly.type
_entity_poly.pdbx_seq_one_letter_code
_entity_poly.pdbx_strand_id
1 'polypeptide(L)'
;FLAVGVNLFYFCIIIYLYGDLAIYAAAVPVSLMQVTCSATGNHSCSVGDGTKYNDTDKCWGPIRRIDAYRLYLAAFTLLLGPFTFFNVQKTKYLQIMTSLMRWIAFIFMIILALIRISRGQAEGHPSMAQLSGIRNLFGVCVYSFMCQHSLPSLITPISKKKHVNKLVLLDYILILAFYSLLSFTAIYCFRNDTLMDMYTLNFTNCEIINVAFIRYFLGLFPVFTISTNFPIIAVTLRNNWKTLFHREGGTYPWVVDRIVFPAITLIPPVLVAFCTHDLESLVGITGAYAGNGIQYLIPAFLAYCSRKDTQLVFGSGTVNKHLSPFRHTFWIVFVLIWGFSCFMFVTANIVLSEPKL
;
A
#
# COMPACT_ATOMS: atom_id res chain seq x y z
N PHE A 1 -10.74 -16.06 -24.76
CA PHE A 1 -10.76 -14.84 -23.93
C PHE A 1 -10.77 -13.64 -24.85
N LEU A 2 -11.77 -12.75 -24.77
CA LEU A 2 -11.81 -11.54 -25.58
C LEU A 2 -10.59 -10.65 -25.25
N ALA A 3 -9.88 -10.16 -26.27
CA ALA A 3 -8.76 -9.21 -26.13
C ALA A 3 -9.11 -8.01 -25.21
N VAL A 4 -10.38 -7.59 -25.22
CA VAL A 4 -10.92 -6.54 -24.34
C VAL A 4 -10.73 -6.86 -22.86
N GLY A 5 -10.97 -8.10 -22.42
CA GLY A 5 -10.85 -8.49 -21.01
C GLY A 5 -9.41 -8.51 -20.51
N VAL A 6 -8.48 -8.91 -21.37
CA VAL A 6 -7.04 -8.90 -21.07
C VAL A 6 -6.54 -7.45 -20.98
N ASN A 7 -6.97 -6.58 -21.89
CA ASN A 7 -6.61 -5.17 -21.84
C ASN A 7 -7.17 -4.48 -20.59
N LEU A 8 -8.42 -4.76 -20.20
CA LEU A 8 -9.02 -4.24 -18.98
C LEU A 8 -8.25 -4.70 -17.72
N PHE A 9 -7.80 -5.95 -17.69
CA PHE A 9 -6.99 -6.49 -16.62
C PHE A 9 -5.65 -5.75 -16.47
N TYR A 10 -4.90 -5.60 -17.56
CA TYR A 10 -3.64 -4.87 -17.55
C TYR A 10 -3.84 -3.39 -17.18
N PHE A 11 -4.90 -2.75 -17.70
CA PHE A 11 -5.23 -1.38 -17.34
C PHE A 11 -5.50 -1.21 -15.84
N CYS A 12 -6.28 -2.12 -15.24
CA CYS A 12 -6.57 -2.11 -13.81
C CYS A 12 -5.29 -2.30 -12.96
N ILE A 13 -4.41 -3.23 -13.36
CA ILE A 13 -3.09 -3.44 -12.73
C ILE A 13 -2.21 -2.20 -12.86
N ILE A 14 -2.18 -1.55 -14.03
CA ILE A 14 -1.38 -0.35 -14.26
C ILE A 14 -1.83 0.78 -13.33
N ILE A 15 -3.14 1.04 -13.22
CA ILE A 15 -3.68 2.05 -12.29
C ILE A 15 -3.31 1.72 -10.85
N TYR A 16 -3.45 0.45 -10.44
CA TYR A 16 -3.08 0.03 -9.10
C TYR A 16 -1.60 0.28 -8.79
N LEU A 17 -0.70 -0.14 -9.68
CA LEU A 17 0.74 0.03 -9.53
C LEU A 17 1.15 1.52 -9.56
N TYR A 18 0.42 2.37 -10.30
CA TYR A 18 0.58 3.82 -10.21
C TYR A 18 0.25 4.35 -8.81
N GLY A 19 -0.85 3.88 -8.23
CA GLY A 19 -1.23 4.21 -6.85
C GLY A 19 -0.16 3.78 -5.84
N ASP A 20 0.34 2.55 -5.94
CA ASP A 20 1.45 2.04 -5.11
C ASP A 20 2.68 2.96 -5.19
N LEU A 21 3.10 3.32 -6.41
CA LEU A 21 4.26 4.20 -6.60
C LEU A 21 4.00 5.62 -6.07
N ALA A 22 2.77 6.13 -6.17
CA ALA A 22 2.43 7.45 -5.65
C ALA A 22 2.46 7.48 -4.12
N ILE A 23 1.88 6.46 -3.48
CA ILE A 23 1.94 6.26 -2.02
C ILE A 23 3.39 6.19 -1.57
N TYR A 24 4.24 5.45 -2.30
CA TYR A 24 5.64 5.28 -1.95
C TYR A 24 6.44 6.57 -2.14
N ALA A 25 6.19 7.29 -3.23
CA ALA A 25 6.80 8.58 -3.51
C ALA A 25 6.39 9.66 -2.50
N ALA A 26 5.19 9.59 -1.92
CA ALA A 26 4.76 10.50 -0.86
C ALA A 26 5.26 10.07 0.53
N ALA A 27 5.19 8.78 0.86
CA ALA A 27 5.49 8.27 2.20
C ALA A 27 6.96 8.46 2.60
N VAL A 28 7.91 8.25 1.67
CA VAL A 28 9.33 8.39 1.97
C VAL A 28 9.72 9.83 2.33
N PRO A 29 9.35 10.86 1.54
CA PRO A 29 9.54 12.26 1.91
C PRO A 29 8.81 12.66 3.18
N VAL A 30 7.58 12.18 3.43
CA VAL A 30 6.86 12.45 4.70
C VAL A 30 7.66 11.93 5.89
N SER A 31 8.17 10.69 5.84
CA SER A 31 9.00 10.15 6.91
C SER A 31 10.30 10.93 7.11
N LEU A 32 11.00 11.28 6.02
CA LEU A 32 12.23 12.08 6.10
C LEU A 32 11.99 13.46 6.68
N MET A 33 10.96 14.17 6.20
CA MET A 33 10.53 15.46 6.72
C MET A 33 10.19 15.36 8.20
N GLN A 34 9.41 14.36 8.61
CA GLN A 34 9.00 14.23 10.01
C GLN A 34 10.21 14.05 10.94
N VAL A 35 11.17 13.20 10.57
CA VAL A 35 12.37 12.94 11.37
C VAL A 35 13.27 14.18 11.46
N THR A 36 13.40 14.93 10.37
CA THR A 36 14.37 16.02 10.25
C THR A 36 13.82 17.35 10.78
N CYS A 37 12.55 17.65 10.56
CA CYS A 37 11.91 18.82 11.15
C CYS A 37 11.75 18.67 12.67
N SER A 38 11.55 17.45 13.18
CA SER A 38 11.47 17.20 14.62
C SER A 38 12.83 17.30 15.33
N ALA A 39 13.95 17.14 14.62
CA ALA A 39 15.30 17.16 15.19
C ALA A 39 15.85 18.58 15.46
N THR A 40 15.22 19.62 14.92
CA THR A 40 15.75 21.00 14.95
C THR A 40 15.21 21.85 16.11
N GLY A 41 14.34 21.28 16.96
CA GLY A 41 14.07 21.84 18.28
C GLY A 41 15.32 21.72 19.15
N ASN A 42 16.08 22.81 19.29
CA ASN A 42 17.31 22.96 20.09
C ASN A 42 17.39 21.98 21.26
N HIS A 43 18.20 20.92 21.15
CA HIS A 43 18.91 20.16 22.20
C HIS A 43 18.28 19.97 23.60
N SER A 44 16.98 20.18 23.71
CA SER A 44 16.17 20.21 24.90
C SER A 44 14.78 19.81 24.42
N CYS A 45 14.29 18.71 24.96
CA CYS A 45 12.95 18.20 24.74
C CYS A 45 11.94 19.24 25.24
N SER A 46 11.72 20.30 24.47
CA SER A 46 10.75 21.33 24.76
C SER A 46 9.48 20.97 23.99
N VAL A 47 8.44 20.77 24.81
CA VAL A 47 7.07 20.38 24.50
C VAL A 47 6.58 21.01 23.20
N GLY A 48 6.45 20.18 22.18
CA GLY A 48 5.74 20.49 20.94
C GLY A 48 4.57 19.52 20.83
N ASP A 49 3.38 20.02 21.15
CA ASP A 49 2.11 19.31 21.15
C ASP A 49 1.96 18.45 19.88
N GLY A 50 1.51 17.20 20.05
CA GLY A 50 1.45 16.15 19.02
C GLY A 50 0.41 16.40 17.90
N THR A 51 0.13 17.66 17.61
CA THR A 51 -0.77 18.10 16.55
C THR A 51 -0.23 17.75 15.18
N LYS A 52 -1.15 17.40 14.26
CA LYS A 52 -0.88 17.25 12.82
C LYS A 52 -0.27 18.58 12.34
N TYR A 53 1.07 18.63 12.23
CA TYR A 53 1.82 19.86 12.00
C TYR A 53 1.34 20.58 10.74
N ASN A 54 1.25 21.92 10.79
CA ASN A 54 0.87 22.71 9.64
C ASN A 54 2.02 22.74 8.62
N ASP A 55 1.68 22.59 7.35
CA ASP A 55 2.64 22.60 6.23
C ASP A 55 3.47 23.89 6.15
N THR A 56 2.93 24.98 6.70
CA THR A 56 3.55 26.31 6.76
C THR A 56 4.60 26.45 7.86
N ASP A 57 4.67 25.50 8.79
CA ASP A 57 5.59 25.58 9.92
C ASP A 57 7.05 25.50 9.46
N LYS A 58 7.93 26.13 10.24
CA LYS A 58 9.37 26.10 9.96
C LYS A 58 9.93 24.72 10.32
N CYS A 59 10.72 24.15 9.41
CA CYS A 59 11.39 22.87 9.58
C CYS A 59 12.82 23.06 10.11
N TRP A 60 13.68 23.70 9.31
CA TRP A 60 15.01 24.14 9.73
C TRP A 60 15.40 25.45 9.02
N GLY A 61 16.06 26.35 9.75
CA GLY A 61 16.45 27.65 9.21
C GLY A 61 15.26 28.38 8.54
N PRO A 62 15.38 28.83 7.28
CA PRO A 62 14.29 29.48 6.54
C PRO A 62 13.34 28.51 5.82
N ILE A 63 13.57 27.19 5.88
CA ILE A 63 12.83 26.19 5.09
C ILE A 63 11.55 25.78 5.82
N ARG A 64 10.41 25.84 5.13
CA ARG A 64 9.10 25.35 5.62
C ARG A 64 8.99 23.84 5.44
N ARG A 65 8.11 23.19 6.20
CA ARG A 65 7.87 21.73 6.10
C ARG A 65 7.52 21.28 4.68
N ILE A 66 6.63 22.01 4.00
CA ILE A 66 6.26 21.69 2.61
C ILE A 66 7.44 21.81 1.63
N ASP A 67 8.34 22.75 1.86
CA ASP A 67 9.52 22.94 1.02
C ASP A 67 10.54 21.82 1.27
N ALA A 68 10.69 21.38 2.54
CA ALA A 68 11.50 20.21 2.89
C ALA A 68 10.94 18.92 2.28
N TYR A 69 9.62 18.71 2.34
CA TYR A 69 8.94 17.58 1.68
C TYR A 69 9.25 17.55 0.17
N ARG A 70 9.08 18.68 -0.53
CA ARG A 70 9.34 18.78 -1.97
C ARG A 70 10.81 18.53 -2.31
N LEU A 71 11.73 18.99 -1.48
CA LEU A 71 13.15 18.72 -1.63
C LEU A 71 13.46 17.22 -1.48
N TYR A 72 12.89 16.56 -0.48
CA TYR A 72 13.04 15.12 -0.30
C TYR A 72 12.38 14.31 -1.41
N LEU A 73 11.23 14.73 -1.94
CA LEU A 73 10.60 14.11 -3.10
C LEU A 73 11.46 14.23 -4.36
N ALA A 74 12.06 15.40 -4.59
CA ALA A 74 12.99 15.61 -5.69
C ALA A 74 14.24 14.72 -5.55
N ALA A 75 14.82 14.64 -4.34
CA ALA A 75 15.95 13.78 -4.05
C ALA A 75 15.60 12.29 -4.23
N PHE A 76 14.45 11.85 -3.72
CA PHE A 76 13.94 10.50 -3.89
C PHE A 76 13.78 10.13 -5.36
N THR A 77 13.19 11.03 -6.15
CA THR A 77 13.00 10.84 -7.60
C THR A 77 14.33 10.79 -8.33
N LEU A 78 15.29 11.65 -7.99
CA LEU A 78 16.61 11.68 -8.63
C LEU A 78 17.47 10.46 -8.28
N LEU A 79 17.35 9.95 -7.06
CA LEU A 79 18.12 8.79 -6.60
C LEU A 79 17.50 7.46 -7.05
N LEU A 80 16.18 7.29 -6.92
CA LEU A 80 15.51 6.02 -7.20
C LEU A 80 14.87 5.96 -8.59
N GLY A 81 14.49 7.09 -9.17
CA GLY A 81 13.92 7.19 -10.51
C GLY A 81 14.80 6.57 -11.61
N PRO A 82 16.13 6.77 -11.61
CA PRO A 82 17.00 6.13 -12.60
C PRO A 82 16.89 4.60 -12.63
N PHE A 83 16.62 3.95 -11.50
CA PHE A 83 16.47 2.48 -11.47
C PHE A 83 15.29 1.98 -12.29
N THR A 84 14.30 2.83 -12.60
CA THR A 84 13.20 2.50 -13.52
C THR A 84 13.67 2.35 -14.97
N PHE A 85 14.79 2.97 -15.34
CA PHE A 85 15.44 2.83 -16.65
C PHE A 85 16.32 1.58 -16.72
N PHE A 86 16.76 1.05 -15.57
CA PHE A 86 17.54 -0.17 -15.47
C PHE A 86 16.67 -1.39 -15.14
N ASN A 87 17.22 -2.60 -15.33
CA ASN A 87 16.56 -3.84 -14.97
C ASN A 87 17.12 -4.35 -13.64
N VAL A 88 16.46 -4.00 -12.53
CA VAL A 88 16.82 -4.53 -11.22
C VAL A 88 16.30 -5.97 -11.08
N GLN A 89 17.15 -6.97 -11.34
CA GLN A 89 16.74 -8.39 -11.42
C GLN A 89 17.27 -9.28 -10.27
N LYS A 90 17.94 -8.72 -9.25
CA LYS A 90 18.50 -9.49 -8.13
C LYS A 90 18.18 -8.88 -6.77
N THR A 91 16.91 -8.86 -6.41
CA THR A 91 16.41 -8.20 -5.20
C THR A 91 16.33 -9.12 -3.98
N LYS A 92 16.71 -10.40 -4.09
CA LYS A 92 16.59 -11.41 -3.01
C LYS A 92 17.17 -10.93 -1.68
N TYR A 93 18.43 -10.48 -1.68
CA TYR A 93 19.10 -10.05 -0.44
C TYR A 93 18.48 -8.76 0.13
N LEU A 94 18.09 -7.83 -0.74
CA LEU A 94 17.37 -6.61 -0.36
C LEU A 94 16.00 -6.95 0.28
N GLN A 95 15.28 -7.93 -0.25
CA GLN A 95 14.01 -8.41 0.31
C GLN A 95 14.20 -9.11 1.66
N ILE A 96 15.26 -9.91 1.82
CA ILE A 96 15.58 -10.53 3.12
C ILE A 96 15.90 -9.45 4.17
N MET A 97 16.74 -8.47 3.83
CA MET A 97 17.11 -7.38 4.73
C MET A 97 15.90 -6.54 5.13
N THR A 98 15.05 -6.16 4.17
CA THR A 98 13.82 -5.40 4.47
C THR A 98 12.83 -6.20 5.29
N SER A 99 12.73 -7.52 5.10
CA SER A 99 11.92 -8.40 5.95
C SER A 99 12.42 -8.41 7.39
N LEU A 100 13.73 -8.54 7.62
CA LEU A 100 14.32 -8.45 8.96
C LEU A 100 14.04 -7.09 9.62
N MET A 101 14.20 -5.99 8.88
CA MET A 101 13.85 -4.65 9.37
C MET A 101 12.36 -4.55 9.76
N ARG A 102 11.44 -5.14 8.98
CA ARG A 102 10.00 -5.18 9.29
C ARG A 102 9.73 -5.89 10.61
N TRP A 103 10.32 -7.06 10.82
CA TRP A 103 10.18 -7.80 12.06
C TRP A 103 10.68 -7.01 13.27
N ILE A 104 11.86 -6.39 13.17
CA ILE A 104 12.43 -5.59 14.24
C ILE A 104 11.53 -4.38 14.54
N ALA A 105 11.08 -3.65 13.51
CA ALA A 105 10.19 -2.50 13.68
C ALA A 105 8.84 -2.89 14.31
N PHE A 106 8.24 -3.99 13.87
CA PHE A 106 6.98 -4.50 14.44
C PHE A 106 7.14 -4.86 15.92
N ILE A 107 8.20 -5.58 16.27
CA ILE A 107 8.49 -5.95 17.66
C ILE A 107 8.67 -4.68 18.51
N PHE A 108 9.44 -3.69 18.05
CA PHE A 108 9.61 -2.44 18.78
C PHE A 108 8.28 -1.70 18.97
N MET A 109 7.49 -1.51 17.91
CA MET A 109 6.20 -0.80 18.01
C MET A 109 5.25 -1.48 19.01
N ILE A 110 5.16 -2.82 18.98
CA ILE A 110 4.31 -3.57 19.89
C ILE A 110 4.81 -3.44 21.34
N ILE A 111 6.10 -3.70 21.58
CA ILE A 111 6.68 -3.65 22.94
C ILE A 111 6.54 -2.25 23.54
N LEU A 112 6.86 -1.21 22.77
CA LEU A 112 6.80 0.18 23.25
C LEU A 112 5.36 0.61 23.54
N ALA A 113 4.41 0.24 22.69
CA ALA A 113 2.99 0.52 22.95
C ALA A 113 2.51 -0.20 24.23
N LEU A 114 2.85 -1.49 24.41
CA LEU A 114 2.49 -2.24 25.61
C LEU A 114 3.14 -1.68 26.89
N ILE A 115 4.38 -1.19 26.81
CA ILE A 115 5.04 -0.52 27.94
C ILE A 115 4.31 0.78 28.28
N ARG A 116 3.94 1.59 27.29
CA ARG A 116 3.23 2.86 27.53
C ARG A 116 1.84 2.62 28.14
N ILE A 117 1.11 1.62 27.64
CA ILE A 117 -0.19 1.20 28.19
C ILE A 117 -0.04 0.69 29.63
N SER A 118 0.93 -0.19 29.90
CA SER A 118 1.11 -0.76 31.24
C SER A 118 1.57 0.26 32.29
N ARG A 119 2.22 1.35 31.88
CA ARG A 119 2.61 2.47 32.75
C ARG A 119 1.51 3.50 33.00
N GLY A 120 0.31 3.30 32.43
CA GLY A 120 -0.80 4.25 32.57
C GLY A 120 -0.58 5.56 31.80
N GLN A 121 0.35 5.58 30.84
CA GLN A 121 0.65 6.73 29.97
C GLN A 121 -0.12 6.66 28.64
N ALA A 122 -1.14 5.80 28.58
CA ALA A 122 -2.03 5.65 27.44
C ALA A 122 -2.98 6.85 27.37
N GLU A 123 -2.97 7.56 26.25
CA GLU A 123 -3.84 8.72 26.01
C GLU A 123 -5.08 8.35 25.18
N GLY A 124 -5.06 7.17 24.55
CA GLY A 124 -6.12 6.68 23.67
C GLY A 124 -7.36 6.24 24.43
N HIS A 125 -8.48 6.91 24.18
CA HIS A 125 -9.80 6.58 24.74
C HIS A 125 -10.81 6.38 23.60
N PRO A 126 -10.80 5.22 22.92
CA PRO A 126 -11.69 4.99 21.79
C PRO A 126 -13.15 4.93 22.23
N SER A 127 -14.02 5.61 21.49
CA SER A 127 -15.47 5.43 21.59
C SER A 127 -15.85 4.00 21.18
N MET A 128 -16.81 3.38 21.87
CA MET A 128 -17.23 1.98 21.60
C MET A 128 -17.70 1.73 20.16
N ALA A 129 -18.30 2.73 19.51
CA ALA A 129 -18.67 2.65 18.09
C ALA A 129 -18.74 4.04 17.47
N GLN A 130 -17.94 4.29 16.44
CA GLN A 130 -17.99 5.52 15.64
C GLN A 130 -17.98 5.16 14.15
N LEU A 131 -19.04 5.52 13.44
CA LEU A 131 -19.22 5.21 12.02
C LEU A 131 -18.47 6.15 11.09
N SER A 132 -17.88 7.24 11.60
CA SER A 132 -17.30 8.30 10.77
C SER A 132 -16.05 7.89 9.98
N GLY A 133 -15.41 6.75 10.30
CA GLY A 133 -14.25 6.21 9.58
C GLY A 133 -14.54 4.99 8.70
N ILE A 134 -15.74 4.42 8.73
CA ILE A 134 -16.03 3.15 8.06
C ILE A 134 -15.86 3.23 6.55
N ARG A 135 -16.19 4.40 5.98
CA ARG A 135 -16.12 4.65 4.54
C ARG A 135 -14.70 4.59 4.01
N ASN A 136 -13.72 5.10 4.77
CA ASN A 136 -12.32 5.02 4.39
C ASN A 136 -11.70 3.65 4.69
N LEU A 137 -12.14 3.00 5.79
CA LEU A 137 -11.66 1.69 6.21
C LEU A 137 -11.74 0.63 5.10
N PHE A 138 -12.81 0.63 4.29
CA PHE A 138 -12.96 -0.32 3.19
C PHE A 138 -11.83 -0.23 2.17
N GLY A 139 -11.47 0.98 1.72
CA GLY A 139 -10.39 1.19 0.76
C GLY A 139 -9.04 0.73 1.32
N VAL A 140 -8.75 1.11 2.57
CA VAL A 140 -7.52 0.73 3.28
C VAL A 140 -7.45 -0.79 3.49
N CYS A 141 -8.55 -1.46 3.84
CA CYS A 141 -8.57 -2.91 4.01
C CYS A 141 -8.33 -3.65 2.69
N VAL A 142 -8.97 -3.22 1.59
CA VAL A 142 -8.75 -3.80 0.27
C VAL A 142 -7.28 -3.66 -0.13
N TYR A 143 -6.71 -2.47 0.07
CA TYR A 143 -5.30 -2.23 -0.18
C TYR A 143 -4.38 -3.12 0.68
N SER A 144 -4.67 -3.22 1.98
CA SER A 144 -3.85 -3.95 2.95
C SER A 144 -3.81 -5.46 2.69
N PHE A 145 -4.88 -6.04 2.16
CA PHE A 145 -4.96 -7.47 1.79
C PHE A 145 -4.67 -7.74 0.30
N MET A 146 -4.09 -6.75 -0.39
CA MET A 146 -3.80 -6.85 -1.81
C MET A 146 -2.50 -7.62 -2.06
N CYS A 147 -2.58 -8.79 -2.67
CA CYS A 147 -1.42 -9.55 -3.16
C CYS A 147 -1.70 -10.34 -4.45
N GLN A 148 -2.91 -10.20 -5.00
CA GLN A 148 -3.46 -11.01 -6.09
C GLN A 148 -2.71 -10.80 -7.40
N HIS A 149 -2.12 -9.62 -7.62
CA HIS A 149 -1.29 -9.35 -8.79
C HIS A 149 0.06 -10.11 -8.78
N SER A 150 0.52 -10.57 -7.60
CA SER A 150 1.81 -11.28 -7.42
C SER A 150 1.65 -12.75 -7.04
N LEU A 151 0.50 -13.13 -6.48
CA LEU A 151 0.15 -14.50 -6.06
C LEU A 151 0.39 -15.58 -7.13
N PRO A 152 0.00 -15.39 -8.41
CA PRO A 152 0.21 -16.39 -9.45
C PRO A 152 1.69 -16.76 -9.63
N SER A 153 2.57 -15.76 -9.66
CA SER A 153 4.01 -15.95 -9.82
C SER A 153 4.65 -16.62 -8.60
N LEU A 154 4.10 -16.41 -7.41
CA LEU A 154 4.54 -17.06 -6.17
C LEU A 154 4.10 -18.53 -6.09
N ILE A 155 2.87 -18.84 -6.54
CA ILE A 155 2.30 -20.18 -6.45
C ILE A 155 2.80 -21.10 -7.58
N THR A 156 3.00 -20.56 -8.79
CA THR A 156 3.42 -21.34 -9.97
C THR A 156 4.64 -22.24 -9.72
N PRO A 157 5.76 -21.74 -9.14
CA PRO A 157 6.96 -22.56 -8.91
C PRO A 157 6.81 -23.62 -7.80
N ILE A 158 5.72 -23.64 -7.05
CA ILE A 158 5.51 -24.63 -5.97
C ILE A 158 5.23 -26.01 -6.60
N SER A 159 6.15 -26.96 -6.37
CA SER A 159 6.07 -28.31 -6.94
C SER A 159 4.85 -29.10 -6.43
N LYS A 160 4.56 -29.05 -5.12
CA LYS A 160 3.44 -29.78 -4.50
C LYS A 160 2.34 -28.82 -4.05
N LYS A 161 1.23 -28.78 -4.78
CA LYS A 161 0.13 -27.82 -4.55
C LYS A 161 -0.93 -28.26 -3.52
N LYS A 162 -0.78 -29.45 -2.91
CA LYS A 162 -1.79 -30.06 -2.02
C LYS A 162 -2.22 -29.17 -0.85
N HIS A 163 -1.30 -28.41 -0.26
CA HIS A 163 -1.57 -27.58 0.92
C HIS A 163 -1.53 -26.08 0.63
N VAL A 164 -1.45 -25.66 -0.64
CA VAL A 164 -1.30 -24.24 -1.00
C VAL A 164 -2.48 -23.41 -0.50
N ASN A 165 -3.72 -23.89 -0.65
CA ASN A 165 -4.89 -23.17 -0.14
C ASN A 165 -4.88 -23.00 1.38
N LYS A 166 -4.44 -24.03 2.11
CA LYS A 166 -4.31 -23.96 3.58
C LYS A 166 -3.19 -22.99 3.99
N LEU A 167 -2.07 -23.00 3.27
CA LEU A 167 -0.95 -22.09 3.50
C LEU A 167 -1.37 -20.63 3.28
N VAL A 168 -2.04 -20.34 2.16
CA VAL A 168 -2.55 -19.00 1.85
C VAL A 168 -3.57 -18.56 2.90
N LEU A 169 -4.50 -19.43 3.31
CA LEU A 169 -5.47 -19.09 4.37
C LEU A 169 -4.79 -18.74 5.69
N LEU A 170 -3.80 -19.52 6.12
CA LEU A 170 -3.04 -19.25 7.34
C LEU A 170 -2.27 -17.93 7.25
N ASP A 171 -1.72 -17.61 6.08
CA ASP A 171 -1.01 -16.35 5.84
C ASP A 171 -1.96 -15.14 5.96
N TYR A 172 -3.15 -15.20 5.36
CA TYR A 172 -4.17 -14.15 5.52
C TYR A 172 -4.65 -13.98 6.96
N ILE A 173 -4.83 -15.07 7.71
CA ILE A 173 -5.19 -15.02 9.14
C ILE A 173 -4.07 -14.37 9.95
N LEU A 174 -2.82 -14.72 9.67
CA LEU A 174 -1.65 -14.14 10.33
C LEU A 174 -1.52 -12.64 10.05
N ILE A 175 -1.70 -12.23 8.79
CA ILE A 175 -1.71 -10.82 8.38
C ILE A 175 -2.81 -10.06 9.12
N LEU A 176 -4.03 -10.60 9.17
CA LEU A 176 -5.15 -9.99 9.91
C LEU A 176 -4.83 -9.84 11.40
N ALA A 177 -4.21 -10.84 12.02
CA ALA A 177 -3.80 -10.78 13.41
C ALA A 177 -2.76 -9.67 13.66
N PHE A 178 -1.74 -9.56 12.80
CA PHE A 178 -0.74 -8.49 12.91
C PHE A 178 -1.32 -7.10 12.71
N TYR A 179 -2.16 -6.91 11.69
CA TYR A 179 -2.83 -5.63 11.46
C TYR A 179 -3.74 -5.27 12.63
N SER A 180 -4.53 -6.22 13.14
CA SER A 180 -5.37 -5.99 14.32
C SER A 180 -4.53 -5.60 15.53
N LEU A 181 -3.44 -6.31 15.81
CA LEU A 181 -2.56 -6.02 16.94
C LEU A 181 -1.94 -4.62 16.84
N LEU A 182 -1.45 -4.23 15.67
CA LEU A 182 -0.90 -2.89 15.45
C LEU A 182 -1.97 -1.80 15.58
N SER A 183 -3.15 -2.01 14.98
CA SER A 183 -4.26 -1.05 15.07
C SER A 183 -4.77 -0.89 16.50
N PHE A 184 -4.96 -1.99 17.25
CA PHE A 184 -5.41 -1.89 18.64
C PHE A 184 -4.34 -1.23 19.53
N THR A 185 -3.07 -1.59 19.36
CA THR A 185 -2.00 -0.92 20.13
C THR A 185 -1.93 0.57 19.81
N ALA A 186 -2.15 0.98 18.55
CA ALA A 186 -2.18 2.39 18.16
C ALA A 186 -3.35 3.14 18.83
N ILE A 187 -4.57 2.60 18.71
CA ILE A 187 -5.81 3.23 19.19
C ILE A 187 -5.82 3.41 20.71
N TYR A 188 -5.31 2.43 21.47
CA TYR A 188 -5.27 2.55 22.94
C TYR A 188 -4.07 3.37 23.44
N CYS A 189 -2.97 3.42 22.68
CA CYS A 189 -1.76 4.11 23.12
C CYS A 189 -1.81 5.62 22.85
N PHE A 190 -2.39 6.03 21.71
CA PHE A 190 -2.36 7.40 21.21
C PHE A 190 -3.75 8.02 21.10
N ARG A 191 -3.81 9.35 21.24
CA ARG A 191 -5.04 10.14 21.04
C ARG A 191 -5.39 10.22 19.54
N ASN A 192 -6.68 10.27 19.21
CA ASN A 192 -7.16 10.21 17.82
C ASN A 192 -6.64 11.33 16.92
N ASP A 193 -6.43 12.52 17.46
CA ASP A 193 -5.94 13.73 16.78
C ASP A 193 -4.41 13.75 16.58
N THR A 194 -3.66 12.93 17.33
CA THR A 194 -2.20 12.85 17.24
C THR A 194 -1.73 11.61 16.44
N LEU A 195 -2.66 10.75 16.03
CA LEU A 195 -2.37 9.61 15.15
C LEU A 195 -1.96 10.10 13.77
N MET A 196 -0.74 9.73 13.37
CA MET A 196 -0.21 10.04 12.05
C MET A 196 -0.61 8.94 11.07
N ASP A 197 -0.69 9.25 9.78
CA ASP A 197 -1.02 8.29 8.71
C ASP A 197 -0.08 7.07 8.72
N MET A 198 1.15 7.24 9.21
CA MET A 198 2.12 6.17 9.44
C MET A 198 2.36 5.97 10.93
N TYR A 199 1.89 4.84 11.47
CA TYR A 199 2.03 4.49 12.89
C TYR A 199 3.47 4.54 13.41
N THR A 200 4.46 4.22 12.57
CA THR A 200 5.89 4.29 12.92
C THR A 200 6.34 5.69 13.34
N LEU A 201 5.73 6.74 12.79
CA LEU A 201 6.07 8.12 13.08
C LEU A 201 5.57 8.58 14.45
N ASN A 202 4.51 7.97 14.98
CA ASN A 202 4.01 8.28 16.33
C ASN A 202 5.04 7.99 17.43
N PHE A 203 6.02 7.13 17.17
CA PHE A 203 7.09 6.76 18.10
C PHE A 203 8.34 7.65 18.00
N THR A 204 8.34 8.66 17.12
CA THR A 204 9.50 9.54 16.93
C THR A 204 9.61 10.64 17.98
N ASN A 205 8.55 10.86 18.78
CA ASN A 205 8.55 11.85 19.84
C ASN A 205 9.45 11.44 21.02
N CYS A 206 10.22 12.41 21.54
CA CYS A 206 11.17 12.25 22.64
C CYS A 206 10.51 11.81 23.95
N GLU A 207 9.26 12.22 24.19
CA GLU A 207 8.51 11.87 25.41
C GLU A 207 8.20 10.37 25.48
N ILE A 208 8.13 9.71 24.33
CA ILE A 208 7.73 8.30 24.21
C ILE A 208 8.97 7.41 24.25
N ILE A 209 10.03 7.82 23.55
CA ILE A 209 11.28 7.06 23.44
C ILE A 209 12.46 7.96 23.77
N ASN A 210 13.06 7.72 24.93
CA ASN A 210 14.27 8.45 25.33
C ASN A 210 15.48 8.05 24.44
N VAL A 211 15.54 6.78 24.00
CA VAL A 211 16.64 6.24 23.18
C VAL A 211 16.60 6.79 21.75
N ALA A 212 17.55 7.66 21.42
CA ALA A 212 17.66 8.29 20.10
C ALA A 212 17.75 7.27 18.95
N PHE A 213 18.50 6.18 19.14
CA PHE A 213 18.65 5.14 18.13
C PHE A 213 17.31 4.54 17.68
N ILE A 214 16.42 4.21 18.63
CA ILE A 214 15.13 3.59 18.34
C ILE A 214 14.20 4.59 17.62
N ARG A 215 14.23 5.88 18.02
CA ARG A 215 13.46 6.94 17.34
C ARG A 215 13.83 7.08 15.87
N TYR A 216 15.13 7.21 15.57
CA TYR A 216 15.61 7.31 14.20
C TYR A 216 15.33 6.04 13.41
N PHE A 217 15.50 4.86 14.03
CA PHE A 217 15.21 3.58 13.39
C PHE A 217 13.74 3.47 12.97
N LEU A 218 12.79 3.76 13.87
CA LEU A 218 11.36 3.69 13.57
C LEU A 218 10.92 4.80 12.59
N GLY A 219 11.45 6.01 12.73
CA GLY A 219 11.14 7.11 11.81
C GLY A 219 11.64 6.90 10.39
N LEU A 220 12.82 6.29 10.22
CA LEU A 220 13.43 6.00 8.91
C LEU A 220 13.06 4.62 8.36
N PHE A 221 12.39 3.78 9.14
CA PHE A 221 11.99 2.44 8.70
C PHE A 221 11.18 2.44 7.37
N PRO A 222 10.18 3.33 7.18
CA PRO A 222 9.49 3.44 5.90
C PRO A 222 10.44 3.83 4.78
N VAL A 223 11.40 4.74 5.02
CA VAL A 223 12.39 5.17 4.03
C VAL A 223 13.16 3.98 3.47
N PHE A 224 13.69 3.10 4.32
CA PHE A 224 14.47 1.95 3.85
C PHE A 224 13.62 0.90 3.15
N THR A 225 12.47 0.56 3.72
CA THR A 225 11.64 -0.53 3.22
C THR A 225 10.90 -0.16 1.94
N ILE A 226 10.40 1.08 1.84
CA ILE A 226 9.67 1.57 0.68
C ILE A 226 10.64 1.88 -0.46
N SER A 227 11.78 2.53 -0.18
CA SER A 227 12.79 2.82 -1.22
C SER A 227 13.33 1.56 -1.88
N THR A 228 13.47 0.47 -1.13
CA THR A 228 13.90 -0.81 -1.70
C THR A 228 12.86 -1.41 -2.65
N ASN A 229 11.57 -1.24 -2.32
CA ASN A 229 10.46 -1.80 -3.10
C ASN A 229 10.10 -0.94 -4.32
N PHE A 230 10.30 0.38 -4.25
CA PHE A 230 9.89 1.33 -5.29
C PHE A 230 10.45 0.97 -6.69
N PRO A 231 11.76 0.73 -6.88
CA PRO A 231 12.29 0.33 -8.18
C PRO A 231 11.69 -0.98 -8.71
N ILE A 232 11.38 -1.94 -7.83
CA ILE A 232 10.84 -3.25 -8.19
C ILE A 232 9.43 -3.09 -8.77
N ILE A 233 8.59 -2.31 -8.09
CA ILE A 233 7.23 -2.01 -8.54
C ILE A 233 7.27 -1.18 -9.82
N ALA A 234 8.17 -0.20 -9.92
CA ALA A 234 8.29 0.62 -11.12
C ALA A 234 8.73 -0.19 -12.36
N VAL A 235 9.69 -1.10 -12.22
CA VAL A 235 10.06 -2.04 -13.30
C VAL A 235 8.88 -2.95 -13.67
N THR A 236 8.09 -3.38 -12.67
CA THR A 236 6.89 -4.20 -12.91
C THR A 236 5.83 -3.41 -13.68
N LEU A 237 5.56 -2.17 -13.31
CA LEU A 237 4.65 -1.27 -14.02
C LEU A 237 5.10 -1.03 -15.46
N ARG A 238 6.40 -0.79 -15.66
CA ARG A 238 6.99 -0.60 -16.99
C ARG A 238 6.78 -1.82 -17.87
N ASN A 239 6.97 -3.03 -17.31
CA ASN A 239 6.75 -4.26 -18.04
C ASN A 239 5.26 -4.48 -18.35
N ASN A 240 4.34 -4.11 -17.45
CA ASN A 240 2.90 -4.18 -17.73
C ASN A 240 2.49 -3.23 -18.87
N TRP A 241 3.06 -2.02 -18.94
CA TRP A 241 2.89 -1.13 -20.08
C TRP A 241 3.39 -1.72 -21.39
N LYS A 242 4.59 -2.33 -21.37
CA LYS A 242 5.15 -3.02 -22.54
C LYS A 242 4.24 -4.15 -23.00
N THR A 243 3.65 -4.91 -22.08
CA THR A 243 2.72 -6.00 -22.42
C THR A 243 1.38 -5.47 -22.96
N LEU A 244 0.83 -4.40 -22.38
CA LEU A 244 -0.46 -3.83 -22.81
C LEU A 244 -0.42 -3.33 -24.25
N PHE A 245 0.69 -2.73 -24.67
CA PHE A 245 0.85 -2.26 -26.05
C PHE A 245 1.51 -3.27 -26.99
N HIS A 246 1.86 -4.47 -26.49
CA HIS A 246 2.59 -5.44 -27.29
C HIS A 246 1.68 -5.97 -28.38
N ARG A 247 2.07 -5.77 -29.64
CA ARG A 247 1.45 -6.40 -30.80
C ARG A 247 2.29 -7.60 -31.18
N GLU A 248 1.65 -8.75 -31.37
CA GLU A 248 2.32 -9.99 -31.80
C GLU A 248 3.22 -9.70 -33.02
N GLY A 249 4.52 -9.96 -32.88
CA GLY A 249 5.53 -9.78 -33.93
C GLY A 249 6.21 -8.41 -34.04
N GLY A 250 5.86 -7.42 -33.20
CA GLY A 250 6.48 -6.09 -33.21
C GLY A 250 7.54 -5.87 -32.13
N THR A 251 8.75 -5.44 -32.51
CA THR A 251 9.73 -4.86 -31.57
C THR A 251 9.44 -3.36 -31.39
N TYR A 252 9.62 -2.86 -30.17
CA TYR A 252 9.48 -1.42 -29.91
C TYR A 252 10.71 -0.66 -30.42
N PRO A 253 10.53 0.57 -30.97
CA PRO A 253 11.64 1.48 -31.21
C PRO A 253 12.43 1.72 -29.92
N TRP A 254 13.75 1.85 -30.03
CA TRP A 254 14.64 2.02 -28.87
C TRP A 254 14.23 3.16 -27.93
N VAL A 255 13.78 4.29 -28.51
CA VAL A 255 13.31 5.47 -27.75
C VAL A 255 12.06 5.13 -26.93
N VAL A 256 11.11 4.39 -27.51
CA VAL A 256 9.89 3.99 -26.81
C VAL A 256 10.24 3.01 -25.70
N ASP A 257 11.11 2.03 -26.00
CA ASP A 257 11.47 0.97 -25.06
C ASP A 257 12.26 1.47 -23.83
N ARG A 258 13.19 2.41 -24.05
CA ARG A 258 14.14 2.89 -23.04
C ARG A 258 13.83 4.25 -22.45
N ILE A 259 13.04 5.10 -23.10
CA ILE A 259 12.75 6.46 -22.60
C ILE A 259 11.27 6.59 -22.25
N VAL A 260 10.37 6.30 -23.20
CA VAL A 260 8.93 6.54 -23.01
C VAL A 260 8.35 5.63 -21.92
N PHE A 261 8.62 4.32 -21.94
CA PHE A 261 8.07 3.42 -20.93
C PHE A 261 8.57 3.71 -19.51
N PRO A 262 9.88 3.92 -19.24
CA PRO A 262 10.30 4.38 -17.91
C PRO A 262 9.70 5.73 -17.52
N ALA A 263 9.67 6.72 -18.42
CA ALA A 263 9.14 8.05 -18.12
C ALA A 263 7.65 8.02 -17.77
N ILE A 264 6.82 7.31 -18.54
CA ILE A 264 5.39 7.18 -18.25
C ILE A 264 5.15 6.44 -16.93
N THR A 265 6.07 5.56 -16.50
CA THR A 265 5.93 4.87 -15.20
C THR A 265 6.29 5.74 -14.01
N LEU A 266 7.23 6.67 -14.18
CA LEU A 266 7.77 7.48 -13.08
C LEU A 266 7.06 8.83 -12.91
N ILE A 267 6.75 9.52 -14.02
CA ILE A 267 6.23 10.89 -13.99
C ILE A 267 4.86 10.97 -13.28
N PRO A 268 3.83 10.16 -13.61
CA PRO A 268 2.52 10.31 -13.00
C PRO A 268 2.51 10.13 -11.47
N PRO A 269 3.14 9.09 -10.88
CA PRO A 269 3.25 8.95 -9.43
C PRO A 269 3.91 10.13 -8.74
N VAL A 270 4.99 10.64 -9.33
CA VAL A 270 5.74 11.77 -8.77
C VAL A 270 4.91 13.05 -8.82
N LEU A 271 4.17 13.29 -9.91
CA LEU A 271 3.24 14.41 -10.01
C LEU A 271 2.13 14.31 -8.95
N VAL A 272 1.54 13.14 -8.75
CA VAL A 272 0.56 12.92 -7.68
C VAL A 272 1.17 13.23 -6.31
N ALA A 273 2.40 12.78 -6.04
CA ALA A 273 3.11 13.07 -4.79
C ALA A 273 3.46 14.57 -4.63
N PHE A 274 3.63 15.33 -5.71
CA PHE A 274 3.78 16.80 -5.62
C PHE A 274 2.45 17.51 -5.32
N CYS A 275 1.34 16.96 -5.77
CA CYS A 275 0.00 17.52 -5.56
C CYS A 275 -0.58 17.18 -4.20
N THR A 276 -0.33 15.98 -3.69
CA THR A 276 -0.90 15.49 -2.43
C THR A 276 0.09 14.58 -1.70
N HIS A 277 0.13 14.74 -0.38
CA HIS A 277 0.94 13.95 0.54
C HIS A 277 0.07 13.26 1.62
N ASP A 278 -1.25 13.29 1.45
CA ASP A 278 -2.22 12.60 2.32
C ASP A 278 -2.24 11.11 1.97
N LEU A 279 -1.52 10.31 2.77
CA LEU A 279 -1.38 8.88 2.52
C LEU A 279 -2.69 8.13 2.77
N GLU A 280 -3.50 8.61 3.70
CA GLU A 280 -4.79 8.00 4.03
C GLU A 280 -5.72 8.04 2.81
N SER A 281 -5.83 9.21 2.17
CA SER A 281 -6.62 9.38 0.95
C SER A 281 -6.05 8.59 -0.23
N LEU A 282 -4.73 8.63 -0.45
CA LEU A 282 -4.07 7.90 -1.54
C LEU A 282 -4.30 6.40 -1.46
N VAL A 283 -4.13 5.82 -0.28
CA VAL A 283 -4.36 4.39 -0.01
C VAL A 283 -5.83 4.05 -0.17
N GLY A 284 -6.73 4.88 0.38
CA GLY A 284 -8.17 4.70 0.28
C GLY A 284 -8.65 4.64 -1.17
N ILE A 285 -8.25 5.61 -2.00
CA ILE A 285 -8.60 5.67 -3.43
C ILE A 285 -7.99 4.50 -4.19
N THR A 286 -6.70 4.24 -4.02
CA THR A 286 -6.01 3.16 -4.75
C THR A 286 -6.64 1.80 -4.47
N GLY A 287 -6.92 1.50 -3.20
CA GLY A 287 -7.59 0.27 -2.80
C GLY A 287 -9.02 0.16 -3.32
N ALA A 288 -9.82 1.22 -3.18
CA ALA A 288 -11.24 1.19 -3.50
C ALA A 288 -11.57 1.08 -4.99
N TYR A 289 -10.75 1.70 -5.84
CA TYR A 289 -10.96 1.70 -7.29
C TYR A 289 -10.20 0.55 -7.95
N ALA A 290 -8.87 0.60 -7.88
CA ALA A 290 -8.03 -0.36 -8.59
C ALA A 290 -7.94 -1.70 -7.85
N GLY A 291 -7.78 -1.66 -6.52
CA GLY A 291 -7.77 -2.87 -5.68
C GLY A 291 -9.05 -3.70 -5.80
N ASN A 292 -10.22 -3.05 -5.71
CA ASN A 292 -11.53 -3.68 -5.89
C ASN A 292 -11.68 -4.38 -7.26
N GLY A 293 -11.18 -3.73 -8.33
CA GLY A 293 -11.13 -4.32 -9.66
C GLY A 293 -10.35 -5.64 -9.69
N ILE A 294 -9.12 -5.63 -9.18
CA ILE A 294 -8.21 -6.79 -9.23
C ILE A 294 -8.62 -7.87 -8.23
N GLN A 295 -9.11 -7.50 -7.05
CA GLN A 295 -9.41 -8.43 -5.95
C GLN A 295 -10.81 -9.04 -6.05
N TYR A 296 -11.82 -8.28 -6.51
CA TYR A 296 -13.22 -8.72 -6.52
C TYR A 296 -13.78 -8.90 -7.93
N LEU A 297 -13.79 -7.85 -8.77
CA LEU A 297 -14.48 -7.88 -10.07
C LEU A 297 -13.84 -8.90 -11.03
N ILE A 298 -12.54 -8.76 -11.29
CA ILE A 298 -11.83 -9.61 -12.27
C ILE A 298 -11.92 -11.09 -11.90
N PRO A 299 -11.61 -11.53 -10.66
CA PRO A 299 -11.71 -12.94 -10.28
C PRO A 299 -13.15 -13.48 -10.34
N ALA A 300 -14.16 -12.66 -10.00
CA ALA A 300 -15.56 -13.06 -10.08
C ALA A 300 -15.99 -13.33 -11.53
N PHE A 301 -15.66 -12.42 -12.46
CA PHE A 301 -15.95 -12.63 -13.89
C PHE A 301 -15.14 -13.79 -14.47
N LEU A 302 -13.87 -13.93 -14.08
CA LEU A 302 -13.03 -15.05 -14.50
C LEU A 302 -13.65 -16.39 -14.07
N ALA A 303 -14.05 -16.50 -12.81
CA ALA A 303 -14.70 -17.69 -12.28
C ALA A 303 -16.04 -17.98 -12.96
N TYR A 304 -16.85 -16.96 -13.25
CA TYR A 304 -18.13 -17.10 -13.96
C TYR A 304 -17.92 -17.63 -15.38
N CYS A 305 -17.05 -16.97 -16.15
CA CYS A 305 -16.76 -17.34 -17.54
C CYS A 305 -16.13 -18.73 -17.62
N SER A 306 -15.15 -19.04 -16.76
CA SER A 306 -14.51 -20.36 -16.74
C SER A 306 -15.48 -21.48 -16.38
N ARG A 307 -16.44 -21.27 -15.47
CA ARG A 307 -17.48 -22.27 -15.14
C ARG A 307 -18.39 -22.53 -16.34
N LYS A 308 -18.85 -21.48 -17.02
CA LYS A 308 -19.68 -21.58 -18.22
C LYS A 308 -18.94 -22.29 -19.36
N ASP A 309 -17.69 -21.93 -19.59
CA ASP A 309 -16.83 -22.54 -20.61
C ASP A 309 -16.57 -24.03 -20.33
N THR A 310 -16.29 -24.38 -19.08
CA THR A 310 -16.11 -25.79 -18.66
C THR A 310 -17.37 -26.62 -18.92
N GLN A 311 -18.56 -26.06 -18.63
CA GLN A 311 -19.83 -26.73 -18.88
C GLN A 311 -20.11 -26.93 -20.38
N LEU A 312 -19.72 -25.96 -21.22
CA LEU A 312 -19.86 -26.05 -22.67
C LEU A 312 -18.92 -27.09 -23.28
N VAL A 313 -17.68 -27.17 -22.79
CA VAL A 313 -16.65 -28.06 -23.36
C VAL A 313 -16.78 -29.51 -22.87
N PHE A 314 -17.04 -29.74 -21.58
CA PHE A 314 -17.00 -31.09 -20.98
C PHE A 314 -18.38 -31.68 -20.67
N GLY A 315 -19.47 -30.92 -20.92
CA GLY A 315 -20.84 -31.34 -20.64
C GLY A 315 -21.17 -31.45 -19.14
N SER A 316 -22.43 -31.72 -18.81
CA SER A 316 -22.94 -31.73 -17.42
C SER A 316 -22.50 -32.94 -16.57
N GLY A 317 -21.84 -33.93 -17.17
CA GLY A 317 -21.54 -35.23 -16.52
C GLY A 317 -20.14 -35.37 -15.92
N THR A 318 -19.22 -34.41 -16.15
CA THR A 318 -17.84 -34.50 -15.65
C THR A 318 -17.70 -33.90 -14.26
N VAL A 319 -17.34 -34.75 -13.29
CA VAL A 319 -17.11 -34.31 -11.90
C VAL A 319 -15.72 -33.68 -11.78
N ASN A 320 -15.69 -32.36 -11.62
CA ASN A 320 -14.43 -31.62 -11.41
C ASN A 320 -13.87 -31.92 -10.01
N LYS A 321 -12.79 -32.72 -9.93
CA LYS A 321 -12.10 -33.10 -8.67
C LYS A 321 -11.47 -31.92 -7.92
N HIS A 322 -11.33 -30.75 -8.55
CA HIS A 322 -10.77 -29.53 -7.98
C HIS A 322 -11.84 -28.45 -7.73
N LEU A 323 -13.11 -28.85 -7.57
CA LEU A 323 -14.20 -27.94 -7.24
C LEU A 323 -13.91 -27.16 -5.96
N SER A 324 -14.04 -25.85 -6.06
CA SER A 324 -14.00 -24.94 -4.91
C SER A 324 -15.24 -25.18 -4.02
N PRO A 325 -15.13 -25.02 -2.68
CA PRO A 325 -16.28 -24.99 -1.79
C PRO A 325 -17.30 -23.90 -2.17
N PHE A 326 -16.85 -22.83 -2.85
CA PHE A 326 -17.68 -21.73 -3.35
C PHE A 326 -18.30 -22.02 -4.73
N ARG A 327 -18.86 -23.22 -4.92
CA ARG A 327 -19.38 -23.69 -6.22
C ARG A 327 -20.61 -22.93 -6.74
N HIS A 328 -21.44 -22.40 -5.85
CA HIS A 328 -22.71 -21.79 -6.23
C HIS A 328 -22.50 -20.39 -6.83
N THR A 329 -23.32 -20.02 -7.83
CA THR A 329 -23.29 -18.69 -8.47
C THR A 329 -23.57 -17.56 -7.49
N PHE A 330 -24.29 -17.85 -6.40
CA PHE A 330 -24.51 -16.92 -5.29
C PHE A 330 -23.22 -16.25 -4.82
N TRP A 331 -22.12 -17.00 -4.70
CA TRP A 331 -20.84 -16.43 -4.24
C TRP A 331 -20.26 -15.41 -5.21
N ILE A 332 -20.48 -15.59 -6.51
CA ILE A 332 -20.05 -14.64 -7.54
C ILE A 332 -20.88 -13.35 -7.40
N VAL A 333 -22.20 -13.48 -7.32
CA VAL A 333 -23.11 -12.33 -7.15
C VAL A 333 -22.81 -11.58 -5.85
N PHE A 334 -22.59 -12.30 -4.76
CA PHE A 334 -22.21 -11.74 -3.47
C PHE A 334 -20.92 -10.91 -3.56
N VAL A 335 -19.86 -11.44 -4.18
CA VAL A 335 -18.58 -10.71 -4.35
C VAL A 335 -18.76 -9.46 -5.20
N LEU A 336 -19.60 -9.51 -6.26
CA LEU A 336 -19.88 -8.35 -7.09
C LEU A 336 -20.67 -7.26 -6.34
N ILE A 337 -21.69 -7.65 -5.56
CA ILE A 337 -22.46 -6.72 -4.70
C ILE A 337 -21.56 -6.11 -3.62
N TRP A 338 -20.68 -6.93 -3.02
CA TRP A 338 -19.71 -6.46 -2.04
C TRP A 338 -18.74 -5.45 -2.64
N GLY A 339 -18.14 -5.78 -3.79
CA GLY A 339 -17.25 -4.86 -4.51
C GLY A 339 -17.95 -3.56 -4.89
N PHE A 340 -19.19 -3.62 -5.36
CA PHE A 340 -19.99 -2.42 -5.65
C PHE A 340 -20.27 -1.59 -4.40
N SER A 341 -20.61 -2.22 -3.28
CA SER A 341 -20.80 -1.54 -2.00
C SER A 341 -19.52 -0.81 -1.55
N CYS A 342 -18.36 -1.48 -1.59
CA CYS A 342 -17.07 -0.87 -1.25
C CYS A 342 -16.77 0.37 -2.12
N PHE A 343 -17.01 0.27 -3.43
CA PHE A 343 -16.86 1.38 -4.36
C PHE A 343 -17.77 2.56 -3.99
N MET A 344 -19.05 2.29 -3.71
CA MET A 344 -20.02 3.32 -3.33
C MET A 344 -19.66 4.01 -2.00
N PHE A 345 -19.24 3.27 -0.98
CA PHE A 345 -18.87 3.84 0.32
C PHE A 345 -17.66 4.78 0.22
N VAL A 346 -16.63 4.39 -0.55
CA VAL A 346 -15.43 5.23 -0.71
C VAL A 346 -15.71 6.43 -1.62
N THR A 347 -16.49 6.25 -2.68
CA THR A 347 -16.95 7.37 -3.52
C THR A 347 -17.74 8.38 -2.70
N ALA A 348 -18.65 7.91 -1.85
CA ALA A 348 -19.37 8.76 -0.90
C ALA A 348 -18.44 9.40 0.14
N ASN A 349 -17.33 8.75 0.52
CA ASN A 349 -16.33 9.38 1.37
C ASN A 349 -15.73 10.61 0.69
N ILE A 350 -15.26 10.46 -0.55
CA ILE A 350 -14.60 11.53 -1.30
C ILE A 350 -15.57 12.70 -1.48
N VAL A 351 -16.77 12.43 -2.00
CA VAL A 351 -17.78 13.47 -2.30
C VAL A 351 -18.27 14.21 -1.05
N LEU A 352 -18.39 13.51 0.09
CA LEU A 352 -18.90 14.11 1.33
C LEU A 352 -17.80 14.71 2.21
N SER A 353 -16.53 14.35 1.97
CA SER A 353 -15.38 14.86 2.74
C SER A 353 -14.67 16.01 2.03
N GLU A 354 -14.90 16.23 0.73
CA GLU A 354 -14.55 17.50 0.10
C GLU A 354 -15.37 18.62 0.75
N PRO A 355 -14.73 19.60 1.43
CA PRO A 355 -15.42 20.81 1.78
C PRO A 355 -15.83 21.47 0.46
N LYS A 356 -17.10 21.85 0.34
CA LYS A 356 -17.52 22.78 -0.72
C LYS A 356 -16.56 23.96 -0.67
N LEU A 357 -15.82 24.13 -1.76
CA LEU A 357 -14.81 25.17 -1.99
C LEU A 357 -15.26 26.55 -1.50
#